data_AF-F4PPF0-F1
#
_entry.id   AF-F4PPF0-F1
#
_cell.length_a   1.000
_cell.length_b   1.000
_cell.length_c   1.000
_cell.angle_alpha   90.00
_cell.angle_beta   90.00
_cell.angle_gamma   90.00
#
_symmetry.space_group_name_H-M   'P 1'
#
loop_
_entity.id
_entity.type
_entity.pdbx_description
1 polymer ?
#
loop_
_entity_poly.entity_id
_entity_poly.type
_entity_poly.pdbx_seq_one_letter_code
_entity_poly.pdbx_strand_id
1 'polypeptide(L)'
;MLIHFYKGHLFCLACVQGIANGEKTFKCPSDDCNIEISLDNLIVCVVADRSVQDAKFMNPSAPREGSHIKRQEKDSHLLTCLNQIVQCPYQDNCIDTMMRKDLESHIQSSPLVHVASTPEQYKLKLNGLMNEKSKLESTMGESSTKLDDLVVQIKEIQLIIGDETNQRA
;
A
#
# COMPACT_ATOMS: atom_id res chain seq x y z
N MET A 1 -12.00 15.21 -9.86
CA MET A 1 -12.90 15.16 -11.03
C MET A 1 -13.13 16.60 -11.42
N LEU A 2 -12.39 17.14 -12.39
CA LEU A 2 -12.47 18.57 -12.70
C LEU A 2 -13.82 18.91 -13.36
N ILE A 3 -14.50 19.90 -12.80
CA ILE A 3 -15.78 20.41 -13.31
C ILE A 3 -15.50 21.66 -14.14
N HIS A 4 -15.99 21.67 -15.37
CA HIS A 4 -15.84 22.78 -16.31
C HIS A 4 -17.18 23.47 -16.53
N PHE A 5 -17.11 24.78 -16.74
CA PHE A 5 -18.26 25.63 -17.01
C PHE A 5 -18.23 26.11 -18.46
N TYR A 6 -19.34 25.95 -19.18
CA TYR A 6 -19.53 26.51 -20.52
C TYR A 6 -20.99 26.95 -20.71
N LYS A 7 -21.20 28.21 -21.09
CA LYS A 7 -22.53 28.83 -21.34
C LYS A 7 -23.59 28.47 -20.27
N GLY A 8 -23.26 28.60 -18.99
CA GLY A 8 -24.22 28.33 -17.90
C GLY A 8 -24.29 26.87 -17.44
N HIS A 9 -23.59 25.94 -18.10
CA HIS A 9 -23.69 24.51 -17.84
C HIS A 9 -22.40 23.96 -17.21
N LEU A 10 -22.55 23.01 -16.28
CA LEU A 10 -21.45 22.33 -15.60
C LEU A 10 -21.25 20.92 -16.15
N PHE A 11 -20.01 20.58 -16.49
CA PHE A 11 -19.67 19.28 -17.03
C PHE A 11 -18.43 18.67 -16.38
N CYS A 12 -18.38 17.34 -16.34
CA CYS A 12 -17.14 16.64 -16.06
C CYS A 12 -16.23 16.66 -17.31
N LEU A 13 -14.91 16.82 -17.15
CA LEU A 13 -14.00 16.87 -18.30
C LEU A 13 -14.13 15.65 -19.23
N ALA A 14 -14.16 14.45 -18.65
CA ALA A 14 -14.31 13.20 -19.40
C ALA A 14 -15.61 13.14 -20.23
N CYS A 15 -16.66 13.82 -19.75
CA CYS A 15 -17.96 13.87 -20.40
C CYS A 15 -17.92 14.75 -21.65
N VAL A 16 -17.14 15.84 -21.62
CA VAL A 16 -17.07 16.84 -22.69
C VAL A 16 -15.93 16.63 -23.66
N GLN A 17 -14.94 15.80 -23.32
CA GLN A 17 -13.79 15.55 -24.18
C GLN A 17 -14.21 14.97 -25.55
N GLY A 18 -15.12 13.99 -25.57
CA GLY A 18 -15.64 13.45 -26.84
C GLY A 18 -16.49 14.45 -27.62
N ILE A 19 -17.12 15.41 -26.94
CA ILE A 19 -17.86 16.49 -27.61
C ILE A 19 -16.87 17.48 -28.24
N ALA A 20 -15.84 17.87 -27.49
CA ALA A 20 -14.84 18.83 -27.95
C ALA A 20 -13.94 18.31 -29.06
N ASN A 21 -13.71 16.99 -29.11
CA ASN A 21 -13.02 16.33 -30.22
C ASN A 21 -13.90 16.17 -31.47
N GLY A 22 -15.18 16.56 -31.43
CA GLY A 22 -16.13 16.36 -32.53
C GLY A 22 -16.60 14.91 -32.71
N GLU A 23 -16.28 14.00 -31.78
CA GLU A 23 -16.71 12.60 -31.83
C GLU A 23 -18.19 12.43 -31.47
N LYS A 24 -18.75 13.39 -30.72
CA LYS A 24 -20.14 13.36 -30.24
C LYS A 24 -20.78 14.74 -30.36
N THR A 25 -22.00 14.76 -30.84
CA THR A 25 -22.88 15.93 -30.68
C THR A 25 -23.61 15.85 -29.36
N PHE A 26 -23.72 16.96 -28.64
CA PHE A 26 -24.47 17.03 -27.39
C PHE A 26 -25.53 18.10 -27.44
N LYS A 27 -26.75 17.68 -27.15
CA LYS A 27 -27.88 18.57 -26.89
C LYS A 27 -28.13 18.61 -25.40
N CYS A 28 -28.25 19.81 -24.85
CA CYS A 28 -28.56 19.96 -23.46
C CYS A 28 -29.97 19.44 -23.16
N PRO A 29 -30.17 18.57 -22.14
CA PRO A 29 -31.49 18.09 -21.77
C PRO A 29 -32.41 19.18 -21.20
N SER A 30 -31.85 20.27 -20.68
CA SER A 30 -32.61 21.29 -19.95
C SER A 30 -33.23 22.34 -20.87
N ASP A 31 -32.55 22.72 -21.95
CA ASP A 31 -32.94 23.82 -22.83
C ASP A 31 -32.87 23.48 -24.33
N ASP A 32 -32.59 22.21 -24.67
CA ASP A 32 -32.42 21.70 -26.06
C ASP A 32 -31.44 22.54 -26.90
N CYS A 33 -30.49 23.24 -26.24
CA CYS A 33 -29.47 24.00 -26.95
C CYS A 33 -28.39 23.07 -27.51
N ASN A 34 -27.93 23.37 -28.74
CA ASN A 34 -26.76 22.71 -29.31
C ASN A 34 -25.51 23.29 -28.64
N ILE A 35 -24.76 22.43 -27.95
CA ILE A 35 -23.55 22.85 -27.27
C ILE A 35 -22.35 22.45 -28.13
N GLU A 36 -21.74 23.45 -28.77
CA GLU A 36 -20.41 23.33 -29.37
C GLU A 36 -19.37 23.65 -28.32
N ILE A 37 -18.65 22.64 -27.84
CA ILE A 37 -17.61 22.78 -26.82
C ILE A 37 -16.25 22.77 -27.52
N SER A 38 -15.40 23.74 -27.21
CA SER A 38 -13.96 23.65 -27.48
C SER A 38 -13.22 23.55 -26.15
N LEU A 39 -12.19 22.71 -26.07
CA LEU A 39 -11.37 22.57 -24.87
C LEU A 39 -10.73 23.91 -24.46
N ASP A 40 -10.41 24.77 -25.43
CA ASP A 40 -9.82 26.09 -25.19
C ASP A 40 -10.79 27.07 -24.51
N ASN A 41 -12.09 26.81 -24.61
CA ASN A 41 -13.15 27.66 -24.04
C ASN A 41 -13.70 27.12 -22.72
N LEU A 42 -13.12 26.05 -22.17
CA LEU A 42 -13.56 25.46 -20.91
C LEU A 42 -12.92 26.19 -19.73
N ILE A 43 -13.75 26.73 -18.83
CA ILE A 43 -13.29 27.34 -17.60
C ILE A 43 -13.43 26.32 -16.46
N VAL A 44 -12.36 26.05 -15.74
CA VAL A 44 -12.41 25.20 -14.54
C VAL A 44 -13.21 25.91 -13.45
N CYS A 45 -14.32 25.31 -13.02
CA CYS A 45 -15.15 25.83 -11.94
C CYS A 45 -14.66 25.29 -10.58
N VAL A 46 -13.70 26.00 -9.99
CA VAL A 46 -13.08 25.61 -8.69
C VAL A 46 -14.12 25.50 -7.57
N VAL A 47 -15.12 26.38 -7.55
CA VAL A 47 -16.19 26.36 -6.55
C VAL A 47 -16.99 25.07 -6.64
N ALA A 48 -17.45 24.71 -7.85
CA ALA A 48 -18.21 23.48 -8.05
C ALA A 48 -17.37 22.24 -7.76
N ASP A 49 -16.10 22.20 -8.16
CA ASP A 49 -15.21 21.08 -7.86
C ASP A 49 -15.05 20.90 -6.34
N ARG A 50 -14.77 21.99 -5.60
CA ARG A 50 -14.69 21.95 -4.14
C ARG A 50 -15.99 21.48 -3.50
N SER A 51 -17.14 21.99 -3.94
CA SER A 51 -18.45 21.55 -3.44
C SER A 51 -18.68 20.05 -3.65
N VAL A 52 -18.23 19.50 -4.78
CA VAL A 52 -18.33 18.06 -5.04
C VAL A 52 -17.35 17.23 -4.20
N GLN A 53 -16.17 17.76 -3.89
CA GLN A 53 -15.21 17.11 -3.00
C GLN A 53 -15.69 17.06 -1.53
N ASP A 54 -16.32 18.14 -1.08
CA ASP A 54 -16.88 18.27 0.27
C ASP A 54 -18.23 17.54 0.45
N ALA A 55 -18.87 17.13 -0.66
CA ALA A 55 -20.11 16.39 -0.63
C ALA A 55 -19.95 15.08 0.16
N LYS A 56 -20.84 14.90 1.14
CA LYS A 56 -20.91 13.69 1.96
C LYS A 56 -21.79 12.66 1.26
N PHE A 57 -21.30 11.44 1.13
CA PHE A 57 -22.05 10.32 0.59
C PHE A 57 -22.04 9.15 1.58
N MET A 58 -23.04 8.26 1.44
CA MET A 58 -23.12 7.06 2.26
C MET A 58 -22.00 6.11 1.87
N ASN A 59 -21.24 5.60 2.85
CA ASN A 59 -20.23 4.59 2.61
C ASN A 59 -20.88 3.34 1.97
N PRO A 60 -20.51 2.98 0.72
CA PRO A 60 -21.13 1.87 0.00
C PRO A 60 -20.88 0.51 0.67
N SER A 61 -19.86 0.43 1.52
CA SER A 61 -19.49 -0.78 2.26
C SER A 61 -20.19 -0.90 3.62
N ALA A 62 -20.93 0.10 4.08
CA ALA A 62 -21.54 0.06 5.41
C ALA A 62 -22.90 -0.65 5.38
N PRO A 63 -23.13 -1.70 6.19
CA PRO A 63 -24.44 -2.33 6.30
C PRO A 63 -25.42 -1.39 7.03
N ARG A 64 -26.41 -0.87 6.29
CA ARG A 64 -27.65 -0.14 6.71
C ARG A 64 -27.55 1.07 7.66
N GLU A 65 -26.50 1.20 8.48
CA GLU A 65 -26.16 2.37 9.29
C GLU A 65 -24.89 3.01 8.71
N GLY A 66 -25.11 3.77 7.64
CA GLY A 66 -24.02 4.29 6.82
C GLY A 66 -23.29 5.45 7.47
N SER A 67 -21.98 5.28 7.70
CA SER A 67 -21.08 6.42 7.92
C SER A 67 -21.10 7.32 6.69
N HIS A 68 -21.32 8.62 6.88
CA HIS A 68 -21.19 9.61 5.82
C HIS A 68 -19.72 10.01 5.67
N ILE A 69 -19.16 9.83 4.48
CA ILE A 69 -17.77 10.15 4.16
C ILE A 69 -17.73 11.25 3.11
N LYS A 70 -16.76 12.17 3.21
CA LYS A 70 -16.54 13.17 2.15
C LYS A 70 -15.97 12.49 0.92
N ARG A 71 -16.31 13.00 -0.27
CA ARG A 71 -15.80 12.45 -1.54
C ARG A 71 -14.28 12.41 -1.62
N GLN A 72 -13.61 13.47 -1.16
CA GLN A 72 -12.15 13.53 -1.12
C GLN A 72 -11.50 12.50 -0.19
N GLU A 73 -12.23 12.02 0.82
CA GLU A 73 -11.78 11.02 1.79
C GLU A 73 -12.18 9.60 1.38
N LYS A 74 -12.86 9.43 0.24
CA LYS A 74 -13.37 8.12 -0.20
C LYS A 74 -12.25 7.10 -0.25
N ASP A 75 -11.19 7.39 -1.00
CA ASP A 75 -10.17 6.39 -1.30
C ASP A 75 -9.34 6.08 -0.06
N SER A 76 -9.03 7.07 0.79
CA SER A 76 -8.34 6.86 2.06
C SER A 76 -9.19 6.08 3.08
N HIS A 77 -10.50 6.39 3.18
CA HIS A 77 -11.42 5.64 4.02
C HIS A 77 -11.58 4.19 3.55
N LEU A 78 -11.68 3.95 2.24
CA LEU A 78 -11.78 2.60 1.70
C LEU A 78 -10.54 1.74 2.02
N LEU A 79 -9.38 2.31 2.30
CA LEU A 79 -8.21 1.53 2.73
C LEU A 79 -8.34 0.98 4.16
N THR A 80 -9.07 1.69 5.03
CA THR A 80 -9.16 1.40 6.47
C THR A 80 -10.55 1.00 6.93
N CYS A 81 -11.55 1.03 6.06
CA CYS A 81 -12.93 0.74 6.40
C CYS A 81 -13.12 -0.72 6.84
N LEU A 82 -13.45 -0.91 8.12
CA LEU A 82 -13.68 -2.22 8.74
C LEU A 82 -14.86 -3.01 8.13
N ASN A 83 -15.83 -2.31 7.56
CA ASN A 83 -16.99 -2.93 6.91
C ASN A 83 -16.76 -3.19 5.40
N GLN A 84 -15.60 -2.81 4.86
CA GLN A 84 -15.28 -3.12 3.46
C GLN A 84 -15.22 -4.62 3.25
N ILE A 85 -15.89 -5.09 2.19
CA ILE A 85 -15.73 -6.46 1.71
C ILE A 85 -14.35 -6.56 1.06
N VAL A 86 -13.52 -7.45 1.59
CA VAL A 86 -12.17 -7.74 1.10
C VAL A 86 -12.06 -9.23 0.80
N GLN A 87 -11.19 -9.57 -0.16
CA GLN A 87 -10.84 -10.94 -0.44
C GLN A 87 -9.74 -11.40 0.52
N CYS A 88 -9.75 -12.69 0.89
CA CYS A 88 -8.64 -13.29 1.64
C CYS A 88 -7.30 -13.05 0.90
N PRO A 89 -6.21 -12.65 1.60
CA PRO A 89 -4.91 -12.41 0.98
C PRO A 89 -4.24 -13.69 0.45
N TYR A 90 -4.69 -14.86 0.90
CA TYR A 90 -4.19 -16.17 0.46
C TYR A 90 -4.97 -16.70 -0.75
N GLN A 91 -5.10 -15.88 -1.80
CA GLN A 91 -5.98 -16.14 -2.95
C GLN A 91 -5.72 -17.48 -3.65
N ASP A 92 -4.49 -18.00 -3.59
CA ASP A 92 -4.10 -19.28 -4.18
C ASP A 92 -4.80 -20.48 -3.53
N ASN A 93 -5.24 -20.34 -2.28
CA ASN A 93 -5.86 -21.42 -1.51
C ASN A 93 -7.21 -21.04 -0.88
N CYS A 94 -7.57 -19.76 -0.90
CA CYS A 94 -8.81 -19.24 -0.32
C CYS A 94 -9.45 -18.20 -1.25
N ILE A 95 -10.66 -18.49 -1.74
CA ILE A 95 -11.46 -17.59 -2.59
C ILE A 95 -12.46 -16.75 -1.79
N ASP A 96 -12.46 -16.87 -0.46
CA ASP A 96 -13.48 -16.26 0.38
C ASP A 96 -13.37 -14.74 0.38
N THR A 97 -14.55 -14.11 0.41
CA THR A 97 -14.72 -12.66 0.62
C THR A 97 -15.46 -12.43 1.92
N MET A 98 -15.00 -11.47 2.72
CA MET A 98 -15.55 -11.17 4.04
C MET A 98 -15.42 -9.68 4.35
N MET A 99 -16.04 -9.21 5.43
CA MET A 99 -15.75 -7.86 5.90
C MET A 99 -14.33 -7.81 6.47
N ARG A 100 -13.63 -6.68 6.28
CA ARG A 100 -12.26 -6.48 6.76
C ARG A 100 -12.11 -6.76 8.27
N LYS A 101 -13.11 -6.41 9.08
CA LYS A 101 -13.14 -6.71 10.52
C LYS A 101 -13.10 -8.21 10.85
N ASP A 102 -13.57 -9.06 9.94
CA ASP A 102 -13.65 -10.51 10.11
C ASP A 102 -12.44 -11.23 9.46
N LEU A 103 -11.53 -10.48 8.83
CA LEU A 103 -10.39 -11.06 8.11
C LEU A 103 -9.42 -11.80 9.04
N GLU A 104 -9.12 -11.23 10.21
CA GLU A 104 -8.19 -11.83 11.15
C GLU A 104 -8.76 -13.13 11.75
N SER A 105 -10.03 -13.13 12.14
CA SER A 105 -10.71 -14.32 12.66
C SER A 105 -10.83 -15.41 11.58
N HIS A 106 -11.12 -15.04 10.33
CA HIS A 106 -11.10 -15.96 9.21
C HIS A 106 -9.73 -16.63 9.05
N ILE A 107 -8.64 -15.85 9.04
CA ILE A 107 -7.27 -16.39 8.90
C ILE A 107 -6.95 -17.39 10.02
N GLN A 108 -7.31 -17.05 11.26
CA GLN A 108 -7.06 -17.88 12.44
C GLN A 108 -7.95 -19.13 12.50
N SER A 109 -9.16 -19.10 11.94
CA SER A 109 -10.10 -20.22 11.97
C SER A 109 -9.68 -21.40 11.10
N SER A 110 -8.93 -21.13 10.01
CA SER A 110 -8.59 -22.12 8.99
C SER A 110 -7.11 -22.05 8.58
N PRO A 111 -6.16 -22.23 9.53
CA PRO A 111 -4.74 -22.05 9.26
C PRO A 111 -4.22 -23.00 8.19
N LEU A 112 -4.81 -24.20 8.06
CA LEU A 112 -4.41 -25.18 7.02
C LEU A 112 -4.72 -24.71 5.60
N VAL A 113 -5.72 -23.85 5.41
CA VAL A 113 -6.07 -23.27 4.11
C VAL A 113 -5.15 -22.10 3.79
N HIS A 114 -4.70 -21.36 4.80
CA HIS A 114 -3.89 -20.15 4.65
C HIS A 114 -2.38 -20.40 4.69
N VAL A 115 -1.94 -21.49 5.31
CA VAL A 115 -0.56 -21.97 5.24
C VAL A 115 -0.40 -22.71 3.92
N ALA A 116 -0.16 -21.92 2.87
CA ALA A 116 0.12 -22.32 1.49
C ALA A 116 1.43 -23.10 1.36
N SER A 117 1.61 -24.14 2.17
CA SER A 117 2.70 -25.07 1.99
C SER A 117 2.19 -26.46 2.30
N THR A 118 2.15 -27.29 1.27
CA THR A 118 2.07 -28.74 1.48
C THR A 118 3.16 -29.14 2.48
N PRO A 119 3.00 -30.24 3.22
CA PRO A 119 4.04 -30.72 4.12
C PRO A 119 5.44 -30.79 3.46
N GLU A 120 5.53 -31.03 2.14
CA GLU A 120 6.80 -30.94 1.41
C GLU A 120 7.35 -29.52 1.30
N GLN A 121 6.52 -28.51 0.99
CA GLN A 121 6.98 -27.12 0.91
C GLN A 121 7.42 -26.58 2.27
N TYR A 122 6.76 -26.99 3.35
CA TYR A 122 7.20 -26.66 4.71
C TYR A 122 8.55 -27.28 5.02
N LYS A 123 8.76 -28.57 4.67
CA LYS A 123 10.05 -29.25 4.82
C LYS A 123 11.16 -28.57 4.01
N LEU A 124 10.89 -28.17 2.77
CA LEU A 124 11.87 -27.45 1.94
C LEU A 124 12.26 -26.10 2.56
N LYS A 125 11.27 -25.33 3.03
CA LYS A 125 11.53 -24.04 3.68
C LYS A 125 12.26 -24.21 5.01
N LEU A 126 11.91 -25.21 5.80
CA LEU A 126 12.59 -25.56 7.05
C LEU A 126 14.04 -25.97 6.80
N ASN A 127 14.30 -26.80 5.78
CA ASN A 127 15.65 -27.20 5.39
C ASN A 127 16.47 -26.00 4.90
N GLY A 128 15.87 -25.07 4.15
CA GLY A 128 16.51 -23.82 3.74
C GLY A 128 16.95 -22.97 4.94
N LEU A 129 16.04 -22.78 5.91
CA LEU A 129 16.34 -22.05 7.14
C LEU A 129 17.40 -22.75 8.01
N MET A 130 17.39 -24.09 8.07
CA MET A 130 18.43 -24.85 8.77
C MET A 130 19.81 -24.67 8.13
N ASN A 131 19.89 -24.68 6.80
CA ASN A 131 21.15 -24.42 6.08
C ASN A 131 21.66 -22.99 6.31
N GLU A 132 20.77 -21.99 6.27
CA GLU A 132 21.15 -20.60 6.58
C GLU A 132 21.65 -20.46 8.02
N LYS A 133 20.98 -21.11 8.98
CA LYS A 133 21.43 -21.14 10.38
C LYS A 133 22.83 -21.72 10.50
N SER A 134 23.11 -22.87 9.89
CA SER A 134 24.45 -23.49 9.94
C SER A 134 25.53 -22.61 9.28
N LYS A 135 25.20 -21.89 8.20
CA LYS A 135 26.11 -20.92 7.57
C LYS A 135 26.42 -19.74 8.49
N LEU A 136 25.40 -19.21 9.17
CA LEU A 136 25.57 -18.13 10.15
C LEU A 136 26.40 -18.59 11.35
N GLU A 137 26.16 -19.79 11.88
CA GLU A 137 26.95 -20.36 12.97
C GLU A 137 28.43 -20.52 12.59
N SER A 138 28.71 -20.97 11.36
CA SER A 138 30.09 -21.07 10.84
C SER A 138 30.76 -19.70 10.75
N THR A 139 30.05 -18.72 10.19
CA THR A 139 30.56 -17.34 10.04
C THR A 139 30.82 -16.67 11.40
N MET A 140 29.95 -16.93 12.37
CA MET A 140 30.11 -16.46 13.75
C MET A 140 31.32 -17.12 14.43
N GLY A 141 31.55 -18.41 14.19
CA GLY A 141 32.75 -19.12 14.66
C GLY A 141 34.03 -18.52 14.10
N GLU A 142 34.11 -18.28 12.79
CA GLU A 142 35.25 -17.62 12.15
C GLU A 142 35.48 -16.18 12.65
N SER A 143 34.39 -15.48 12.98
CA SER A 143 34.49 -14.13 13.54
C SER A 143 35.00 -14.17 14.98
N SER A 144 34.59 -15.17 15.76
CA SER A 144 35.07 -15.39 17.13
C SER A 144 36.57 -15.67 17.16
N THR A 145 37.08 -16.55 16.30
CA THR A 145 38.52 -16.87 16.26
C THR A 145 39.36 -15.65 15.87
N LYS A 146 38.92 -14.86 14.88
CA LYS A 146 39.58 -13.60 14.53
C LYS A 146 39.62 -12.60 15.69
N LEU A 147 38.56 -12.56 16.50
CA LEU A 147 38.52 -11.71 17.69
C LEU A 147 39.55 -12.17 18.73
N ASP A 148 39.65 -13.48 18.97
CA ASP A 148 40.64 -14.05 19.87
C ASP A 148 42.07 -13.75 19.42
N ASP A 149 42.35 -13.88 18.11
CA ASP A 149 43.66 -13.55 17.52
C ASP A 149 44.02 -12.07 17.74
N LEU A 150 43.06 -11.15 17.53
CA LEU A 150 43.27 -9.73 17.77
C LEU A 150 43.51 -9.43 19.26
N VAL A 151 42.83 -10.12 20.17
CA VAL A 151 43.05 -9.98 21.61
C VAL A 151 44.47 -10.41 22.00
N VAL A 152 45.00 -11.48 21.39
CA VAL A 152 46.39 -11.91 21.59
C VAL A 152 47.36 -10.84 21.08
N GLN A 153 47.17 -10.33 19.87
CA GLN A 153 48.01 -9.26 19.31
C GLN A 153 48.03 -8.00 20.17
N ILE A 154 46.86 -7.59 20.71
CA ILE A 154 46.77 -6.43 21.62
C ILE A 154 47.60 -6.66 22.89
N LYS A 155 47.56 -7.87 23.47
CA LYS A 155 48.36 -8.20 24.66
C LYS A 155 49.86 -8.15 24.38
N GLU A 156 50.30 -8.63 23.22
CA GLU A 156 51.71 -8.57 22.82
C GLU A 156 52.18 -7.11 22.67
N ILE A 157 51.39 -6.26 22.01
CA ILE A 157 51.71 -4.83 21.86
C ILE A 157 51.79 -4.14 23.23
N GLN A 158 50.88 -4.45 24.16
CA GLN A 158 50.90 -3.89 25.51
C GLN A 158 52.16 -4.25 26.30
N LEU A 159 52.70 -5.46 26.13
CA LEU A 159 53.97 -5.87 26.75
C LEU A 159 55.15 -5.07 26.19
N ILE A 160 55.22 -4.92 24.86
CA ILE A 160 56.29 -4.16 24.19
C ILE A 160 56.30 -2.70 24.68
N ILE A 161 55.13 -2.06 24.73
CA ILE A 161 55.01 -0.66 25.20
C ILE A 161 55.44 -0.54 26.67
N GLY A 162 55.06 -1.50 27.51
CA GLY A 162 55.46 -1.53 28.93
C GLY A 162 56.98 -1.60 29.13
N ASP A 163 57.65 -2.45 28.35
CA ASP A 163 59.11 -2.61 28.41
C ASP A 163 59.84 -1.33 27.94
N GLU A 164 59.36 -0.67 26.87
CA GLU A 164 59.93 0.59 26.41
C GLU A 164 59.78 1.73 27.43
N THR A 165 58.66 1.78 28.16
CA THR A 165 58.47 2.79 29.21
C THR A 165 59.40 2.59 30.41
N ASN A 166 59.72 1.35 30.77
CA ASN A 166 60.63 1.05 31.88
C ASN A 166 62.11 1.32 31.56
N GLN A 167 62.52 1.26 30.28
CA GLN A 167 63.89 1.58 29.87
C GLN A 167 64.17 3.09 29.77
N ARG A 168 63.12 3.93 29.74
CA ARG A 168 63.25 5.39 29.64
C ARG A 168 63.11 6.13 30.99
N ALA A 169 62.80 5.42 32.06
CA ALA A 169 62.71 5.94 33.43
C ALA A 169 64.04 5.76 34.17
#